data_AF-A0A7Y7TJM1-F1
#
_entry.id   AF-A0A7Y7TJM1-F1
#
_cell.length_a   1.000
_cell.length_b   1.000
_cell.length_c   1.000
_cell.angle_alpha   90.00
_cell.angle_beta   90.00
_cell.angle_gamma   90.00
#
_symmetry.space_group_name_H-M   'P 1'
#
loop_
_entity.id
_entity.type
_entity.pdbx_description
1 polymer ?
#
loop_
_entity_poly.entity_id
_entity_poly.type
_entity_poly.pdbx_seq_one_letter_code
_entity_poly.pdbx_strand_id
1 'polypeptide(L)'
;MRNLKKTLFCIAFFFAFIYANAQQYDTLYNKTIISLTKMGLPAQTIISKINTSITSFDVSINALMDLQSNGVNGEVINVMIKRNDNANTKAVINVNSKNPNEMHRPGIYYFDQNDKENPLKRVDATVTSTSKSGGFGVALAQAYTNGIANDNLVSAISGSNSHLQVKETNLTFYFYFENNANPNTDSWFFAQATSPNEFICVKLKEKRNRREMEVGSANAYGSTSGIPDKKKMPFEYEQVAEGIYKVSFKNPLKDGEYCFLYASATPTRYSNNKVFDFGILKKDND
;
A
#
# COMPACT_ATOMS: atom_id res chain seq x y z
N MET A 1 2.17 -51.09 -52.83
CA MET A 1 2.87 -50.72 -51.57
C MET A 1 3.84 -49.57 -51.85
N ARG A 2 3.94 -48.59 -50.93
CA ARG A 2 4.79 -47.36 -50.96
C ARG A 2 4.31 -46.33 -52.00
N ASN A 3 3.66 -45.23 -51.65
CA ASN A 3 4.21 -44.15 -50.84
C ASN A 3 3.09 -43.25 -50.25
N LEU A 4 2.30 -43.78 -49.33
CA LEU A 4 1.35 -43.03 -48.50
C LEU A 4 2.07 -42.35 -47.30
N LYS A 5 3.14 -41.58 -47.56
CA LYS A 5 3.98 -40.94 -46.52
C LYS A 5 4.51 -39.54 -46.90
N LYS A 6 3.78 -38.76 -47.71
CA LYS A 6 4.19 -37.40 -48.08
C LYS A 6 3.10 -36.34 -47.94
N THR A 7 2.05 -36.62 -47.17
CA THR A 7 0.95 -35.69 -46.90
C THR A 7 0.73 -35.54 -45.39
N LEU A 8 1.83 -35.44 -44.63
CA LEU A 8 1.79 -35.20 -43.19
C LEU A 8 3.10 -34.56 -42.70
N PHE A 9 3.49 -33.43 -43.29
CA PHE A 9 4.66 -32.68 -42.84
C PHE A 9 4.53 -31.18 -43.12
N CYS A 10 3.43 -30.56 -42.67
CA CYS A 10 3.26 -29.10 -42.65
C CYS A 10 2.39 -28.60 -41.47
N ILE A 11 2.23 -29.38 -40.40
CA ILE A 11 1.60 -28.94 -39.13
C ILE A 11 2.49 -29.34 -37.94
N ALA A 12 3.74 -28.92 -37.98
CA ALA A 12 4.67 -29.11 -36.86
C ALA A 12 5.72 -27.98 -36.81
N PHE A 13 5.32 -26.75 -37.13
CA PHE A 13 6.24 -25.62 -37.12
C PHE A 13 5.53 -24.30 -36.82
N PHE A 14 4.81 -24.19 -35.70
CA PHE A 14 4.57 -22.91 -35.02
C PHE A 14 4.00 -23.08 -33.60
N PHE A 15 4.67 -23.88 -32.77
CA PHE A 15 4.59 -23.73 -31.31
C PHE A 15 6.01 -23.82 -30.78
N ALA A 16 6.81 -22.82 -31.16
CA ALA A 16 7.96 -22.44 -30.36
C ALA A 16 7.39 -21.89 -29.06
N PHE A 17 7.17 -22.80 -28.09
CA PHE A 17 7.02 -22.41 -26.70
C PHE A 17 8.26 -21.58 -26.38
N ILE A 18 8.05 -20.28 -26.24
CA ILE A 18 9.00 -19.38 -25.63
C ILE A 18 9.13 -19.91 -24.20
N TYR A 19 10.14 -20.74 -23.97
CA TYR A 19 10.64 -20.99 -22.63
C TYR A 19 11.20 -19.64 -22.15
N ALA A 20 10.31 -18.81 -21.61
CA ALA A 20 10.70 -17.79 -20.67
C ALA A 20 11.44 -18.53 -19.56
N ASN A 21 12.76 -18.41 -19.56
CA ASN A 21 13.58 -18.80 -18.42
C ASN A 21 13.15 -17.88 -17.28
N ALA A 22 12.12 -18.28 -16.54
CA ALA A 22 11.94 -17.82 -15.18
C ALA A 22 13.16 -18.34 -14.42
N GLN A 23 14.22 -17.52 -14.36
CA GLN A 23 15.27 -17.72 -13.39
C GLN A 23 14.60 -17.60 -12.03
N GLN A 24 14.25 -18.75 -11.46
CA GLN A 24 13.84 -18.84 -10.07
C GLN A 24 15.04 -18.36 -9.24
N TYR A 25 14.99 -17.11 -8.80
CA TYR A 25 15.97 -16.59 -7.86
C TYR A 25 15.71 -17.30 -6.53
N ASP A 26 16.47 -18.36 -6.26
CA ASP A 26 16.40 -19.02 -4.95
C ASP A 26 16.84 -18.04 -3.86
N THR A 27 15.91 -17.69 -2.97
CA THR A 27 16.21 -16.88 -1.78
C THR A 27 17.14 -17.68 -0.86
N LEU A 28 18.28 -17.10 -0.52
CA LEU A 28 19.24 -17.72 0.38
C LEU A 28 18.86 -17.44 1.82
N TYR A 29 18.75 -18.52 2.60
CA TYR A 29 18.54 -18.51 4.04
C TYR A 29 19.74 -19.16 4.76
N ASN A 30 19.83 -19.00 6.08
CA ASN A 30 20.87 -19.64 6.91
C ASN A 30 20.98 -21.14 6.64
N LYS A 31 19.85 -21.85 6.56
CA LYS A 31 19.80 -23.29 6.22
C LYS A 31 20.46 -23.62 4.89
N THR A 32 20.29 -22.77 3.88
CA THR A 32 20.83 -22.98 2.53
C THR A 32 22.35 -22.83 2.56
N ILE A 33 22.87 -21.85 3.30
CA ILE A 33 24.32 -21.67 3.48
C ILE A 33 24.94 -22.87 4.20
N ILE A 34 24.25 -23.39 5.23
CA ILE A 34 24.66 -24.62 5.93
C ILE A 34 24.70 -25.80 4.96
N SER A 35 23.68 -25.98 4.12
CA SER A 35 23.65 -27.06 3.12
C SER A 35 24.80 -26.94 2.12
N LEU A 36 25.05 -25.75 1.55
CA LEU A 36 26.14 -25.52 0.60
C LEU A 36 27.52 -25.79 1.25
N THR A 37 27.66 -25.43 2.52
CA THR A 37 28.87 -25.71 3.31
C THR A 37 29.06 -27.21 3.52
N LYS A 38 28.00 -27.93 3.92
CA LYS A 38 28.04 -29.40 4.13
C LYS A 38 28.30 -30.16 2.83
N MET A 39 27.90 -29.61 1.69
CA MET A 39 28.22 -30.14 0.36
C MET A 39 29.68 -29.88 -0.05
N GLY A 40 30.48 -29.19 0.77
CA GLY A 40 31.90 -28.96 0.52
C GLY A 40 32.19 -27.85 -0.49
N LEU A 41 31.24 -26.94 -0.74
CA LEU A 41 31.51 -25.83 -1.65
C LEU A 41 32.56 -24.88 -1.05
N PRO A 42 33.51 -24.38 -1.87
CA PRO A 42 34.49 -23.39 -1.41
C PRO A 42 33.82 -22.12 -0.90
N ALA A 43 34.38 -21.53 0.16
CA ALA A 43 33.88 -20.30 0.78
C ALA A 43 33.68 -19.16 -0.25
N GLN A 44 34.63 -18.99 -1.18
CA GLN A 44 34.55 -17.95 -2.23
C GLN A 44 33.38 -18.16 -3.21
N THR A 45 33.01 -19.40 -3.50
CA THR A 45 31.84 -19.73 -4.33
C THR A 45 30.55 -19.37 -3.60
N ILE A 46 30.47 -19.68 -2.31
CA ILE A 46 29.32 -19.33 -1.46
C ILE A 46 29.20 -17.80 -1.34
N ILE A 47 30.30 -17.08 -1.11
CA ILE A 47 30.34 -15.61 -1.08
C ILE A 47 29.84 -15.01 -2.40
N SER A 48 30.31 -15.53 -3.53
CA SER A 48 29.87 -15.07 -4.86
C SER A 48 28.37 -15.29 -5.07
N LYS A 49 27.83 -16.43 -4.60
CA LYS A 49 26.41 -16.72 -4.65
C LYS A 49 25.60 -15.78 -3.74
N ILE A 50 26.08 -15.50 -2.52
CA ILE A 50 25.47 -14.52 -1.61
C ILE A 50 25.39 -13.11 -2.24
N ASN A 51 26.46 -12.68 -2.91
CA ASN A 51 26.50 -11.35 -3.52
C ASN A 51 25.57 -11.19 -4.73
N THR A 52 25.23 -12.29 -5.40
CA THR A 52 24.45 -12.31 -6.65
C THR A 52 23.00 -12.77 -6.46
N SER A 53 22.63 -13.23 -5.27
CA SER A 53 21.29 -13.74 -4.96
C SER A 53 20.48 -12.83 -4.03
N ILE A 54 19.17 -13.08 -3.99
CA ILE A 54 18.27 -12.55 -2.96
C ILE A 54 18.58 -13.29 -1.65
N THR A 55 18.63 -12.57 -0.53
CA THR A 55 19.09 -13.10 0.77
C THR A 55 18.13 -12.71 1.88
N SER A 56 17.82 -13.64 2.77
CA SER A 56 17.05 -13.43 4.00
C SER A 56 17.76 -14.18 5.14
N PHE A 57 18.72 -13.49 5.76
CA PHE A 57 19.57 -14.08 6.79
C PHE A 57 19.14 -13.63 8.19
N ASP A 58 19.16 -14.57 9.13
CA ASP A 58 19.12 -14.27 10.55
C ASP A 58 20.57 -14.13 11.06
N VAL A 59 20.91 -12.93 11.53
CA VAL A 59 22.25 -12.61 12.08
C VAL A 59 22.23 -12.35 13.58
N SER A 60 21.20 -12.85 14.28
CA SER A 60 21.16 -12.87 15.75
C SER A 60 22.30 -13.72 16.32
N ILE A 61 22.66 -13.48 17.58
CA ILE A 61 23.77 -14.17 18.25
C ILE A 61 23.62 -15.70 18.16
N ASN A 62 22.41 -16.21 18.43
CA ASN A 62 22.13 -17.65 18.36
C ASN A 62 22.25 -18.20 16.94
N ALA A 63 21.81 -17.46 15.93
CA ALA A 63 21.91 -17.87 14.53
C ALA A 63 23.36 -17.86 14.02
N LEU A 64 24.19 -16.91 14.46
CA LEU A 64 25.62 -16.88 14.16
C LEU A 64 26.36 -18.05 14.80
N MET A 65 26.01 -18.39 16.06
CA MET A 65 26.53 -19.58 16.73
C MET A 65 26.16 -20.87 16.00
N ASP A 66 24.92 -20.99 15.52
CA ASP A 66 24.47 -22.16 14.75
C ASP A 66 25.20 -22.29 13.41
N LEU A 67 25.39 -21.19 12.68
CA LEU A 67 26.18 -21.16 11.44
C LEU A 67 27.61 -21.62 11.67
N GLN A 68 28.26 -21.08 12.71
CA GLN A 68 29.64 -21.44 13.05
C GLN A 68 29.76 -22.91 13.48
N SER A 69 28.80 -23.40 14.29
CA SER A 69 28.77 -24.80 14.76
C SER A 69 28.53 -25.80 13.62
N ASN A 70 27.85 -25.37 12.55
CA ASN A 70 27.67 -26.16 11.33
C ASN A 70 28.84 -26.04 10.33
N GLY A 71 29.94 -25.40 10.71
CA GLY A 71 31.17 -25.32 9.92
C GLY A 71 31.18 -24.24 8.84
N VAL A 72 30.22 -23.30 8.87
CA VAL A 72 30.21 -22.18 7.93
C VAL A 72 31.43 -21.31 8.18
N ASN A 73 32.20 -21.03 7.11
CA ASN A 73 33.44 -20.27 7.20
C ASN A 73 33.17 -18.83 7.72
N GLY A 74 34.05 -18.33 8.60
CA GLY A 74 33.92 -16.99 9.18
C GLY A 74 33.87 -15.85 8.17
N GLU A 75 34.53 -15.98 7.00
CA GLU A 75 34.43 -15.00 5.91
C GLU A 75 33.03 -14.98 5.29
N VAL A 76 32.40 -16.15 5.13
CA VAL A 76 31.01 -16.28 4.63
C VAL A 76 30.05 -15.64 5.63
N ILE A 77 30.22 -15.91 6.94
CA ILE A 77 29.40 -15.32 8.01
C ILE A 77 29.56 -13.79 8.01
N ASN A 78 30.78 -13.27 7.90
CA ASN A 78 31.04 -11.84 7.82
C ASN A 78 30.37 -11.20 6.59
N VAL A 79 30.35 -11.89 5.45
CA VAL A 79 29.62 -11.42 4.26
C VAL A 79 28.11 -11.46 4.48
N MET A 80 27.56 -12.48 5.16
CA MET A 80 26.13 -12.54 5.53
C MET A 80 25.75 -11.37 6.44
N ILE A 81 26.56 -11.05 7.45
CA ILE A 81 26.39 -9.89 8.34
C ILE A 81 26.43 -8.60 7.52
N LYS A 82 27.48 -8.38 6.71
CA LYS A 82 27.60 -7.19 5.86
C LYS A 82 26.44 -7.06 4.87
N ARG A 83 25.92 -8.16 4.34
CA ARG A 83 24.78 -8.16 3.40
C ARG A 83 23.50 -7.74 4.12
N ASN A 84 23.29 -8.24 5.34
CA ASN A 84 22.18 -7.86 6.19
C ASN A 84 22.29 -6.39 6.63
N ASP A 85 23.47 -5.93 7.03
CA ASP A 85 23.73 -4.53 7.38
C ASP A 85 23.57 -3.60 6.19
N ASN A 86 23.93 -4.02 4.97
CA ASN A 86 23.65 -3.27 3.75
C ASN A 86 22.16 -3.26 3.38
N ALA A 87 21.40 -4.33 3.66
CA ALA A 87 19.95 -4.32 3.51
C ALA A 87 19.30 -3.35 4.52
N ASN A 88 19.79 -3.34 5.77
CA ASN A 88 19.36 -2.41 6.82
C ASN A 88 19.79 -0.96 6.53
N THR A 89 20.99 -0.74 5.98
CA THR A 89 21.51 0.58 5.62
C THR A 89 20.81 1.14 4.37
N LYS A 90 20.47 0.29 3.39
CA LYS A 90 19.61 0.69 2.26
C LYS A 90 18.17 0.98 2.71
N ALA A 91 17.65 0.24 3.67
CA ALA A 91 16.36 0.56 4.31
C ALA A 91 16.41 1.90 5.06
N VAL A 92 17.54 2.29 5.67
CA VAL A 92 17.68 3.59 6.37
C VAL A 92 17.96 4.75 5.41
N ILE A 93 18.71 4.54 4.32
CA ILE A 93 19.00 5.58 3.31
C ILE A 93 17.78 5.85 2.42
N ASN A 94 17.01 4.82 2.03
CA ASN A 94 15.82 5.00 1.20
C ASN A 94 14.67 5.70 1.93
N VAL A 95 14.54 5.52 3.26
CA VAL A 95 13.49 6.19 4.07
C VAL A 95 13.60 7.72 4.08
N ASN A 96 14.78 8.28 3.82
CA ASN A 96 15.00 9.73 3.78
C ASN A 96 15.28 10.25 2.35
N SER A 97 15.14 9.41 1.33
CA SER A 97 15.30 9.85 -0.05
C SER A 97 14.22 10.86 -0.43
N LYS A 98 14.58 11.91 -1.17
CA LYS A 98 13.58 12.84 -1.74
C LYS A 98 12.99 12.31 -3.06
N ASN A 99 13.47 11.16 -3.54
CA ASN A 99 13.00 10.56 -4.79
C ASN A 99 11.74 9.72 -4.54
N PRO A 100 10.60 10.04 -5.18
CA PRO A 100 9.36 9.30 -4.97
C PRO A 100 9.37 7.92 -5.63
N ASN A 101 10.27 7.67 -6.59
CA ASN A 101 10.37 6.37 -7.27
C ASN A 101 11.31 5.39 -6.54
N GLU A 102 11.83 5.76 -5.37
CA GLU A 102 12.57 4.88 -4.47
C GLU A 102 11.67 4.40 -3.34
N MET A 103 11.94 3.22 -2.79
CA MET A 103 11.08 2.58 -1.81
C MET A 103 11.12 3.31 -0.46
N HIS A 104 9.98 3.83 0.01
CA HIS A 104 9.84 4.49 1.31
C HIS A 104 9.22 3.57 2.36
N ARG A 105 9.10 4.04 3.61
CA ARG A 105 8.28 3.33 4.60
C ARG A 105 6.87 3.15 4.05
N PRO A 106 6.24 1.97 4.21
CA PRO A 106 4.89 1.72 3.72
C PRO A 106 3.91 2.80 4.16
N GLY A 107 3.06 3.23 3.23
CA GLY A 107 2.13 4.33 3.47
C GLY A 107 1.77 5.12 2.22
N ILE A 108 0.99 6.17 2.43
CA ILE A 108 0.58 7.14 1.41
C ILE A 108 1.36 8.42 1.63
N TYR A 109 1.90 8.98 0.55
CA TYR A 109 2.65 10.22 0.56
C TYR A 109 2.09 11.14 -0.50
N TYR A 110 1.89 12.41 -0.15
CA TYR A 110 1.63 13.47 -1.10
C TYR A 110 2.96 13.93 -1.71
N PHE A 111 2.98 14.06 -3.04
CA PHE A 111 4.14 14.55 -3.77
C PHE A 111 3.90 15.99 -4.25
N ASP A 112 4.67 16.90 -3.67
CA ASP A 112 4.69 18.32 -3.99
C ASP A 112 5.89 18.63 -4.90
N GLN A 113 5.62 18.80 -6.19
CA GLN A 113 6.65 19.10 -7.19
C GLN A 113 7.32 20.47 -6.97
N ASN A 114 6.68 21.37 -6.23
CA ASN A 114 7.16 22.74 -6.01
C ASN A 114 8.05 22.82 -4.77
N ASP A 115 7.94 21.89 -3.83
CA ASP A 115 8.71 21.85 -2.60
C ASP A 115 10.04 21.10 -2.79
N LYS A 116 11.12 21.84 -3.06
CA LYS A 116 12.45 21.25 -3.26
C LYS A 116 13.08 20.70 -1.97
N GLU A 117 12.64 21.18 -0.81
CA GLU A 117 13.20 20.77 0.47
C GLU A 117 12.54 19.50 0.97
N ASN A 118 11.21 19.42 0.90
CA ASN A 118 10.44 18.27 1.33
C ASN A 118 9.33 17.92 0.33
N PRO A 119 9.68 17.38 -0.85
CA PRO A 119 8.70 17.09 -1.89
C PRO A 119 7.79 15.91 -1.54
N LEU A 120 8.18 15.03 -0.61
CA LEU A 120 7.40 13.86 -0.18
C LEU A 120 6.87 14.06 1.25
N LYS A 121 5.58 14.36 1.35
CA LYS A 121 4.90 14.59 2.63
C LYS A 121 4.06 13.37 2.97
N ARG A 122 4.42 12.64 4.02
CA ARG A 122 3.63 11.48 4.47
C ARG A 122 2.23 11.92 4.90
N VAL A 123 1.22 11.17 4.46
CA VAL A 123 -0.15 11.30 4.95
C VAL A 123 -0.29 10.39 6.16
N ASP A 124 -0.38 10.98 7.35
CA ASP A 124 -0.54 10.20 8.57
C ASP A 124 -1.97 9.64 8.70
N ALA A 125 -2.08 8.49 9.36
CA ALA A 125 -3.37 7.91 9.64
C ALA A 125 -4.09 8.69 10.75
N THR A 126 -5.37 8.96 10.55
CA THR A 126 -6.31 9.38 11.59
C THR A 126 -7.36 8.29 11.83
N VAL A 127 -8.09 8.39 12.92
CA VAL A 127 -9.15 7.42 13.27
C VAL A 127 -10.53 8.03 13.10
N THR A 128 -11.43 7.22 12.56
CA THR A 128 -12.85 7.55 12.59
C THR A 128 -13.46 7.17 13.93
N SER A 129 -14.51 7.89 14.33
CA SER A 129 -15.32 7.62 15.51
C SER A 129 -16.79 7.50 15.11
N THR A 130 -17.51 6.67 15.85
CA THR A 130 -18.97 6.56 15.71
C THR A 130 -19.62 7.91 15.99
N SER A 131 -20.36 8.43 15.02
CA SER A 131 -21.21 9.60 15.21
C SER A 131 -22.65 9.28 14.84
N LYS A 132 -23.59 9.80 15.62
CA LYS A 132 -25.02 9.71 15.32
C LYS A 132 -25.29 10.47 14.02
N SER A 133 -25.95 9.80 13.07
CA SER A 133 -26.73 10.47 12.04
C SER A 133 -27.93 11.18 12.69
N GLY A 134 -28.43 12.23 12.03
CA GLY A 134 -29.62 12.97 12.50
C GLY A 134 -29.31 14.27 13.24
N GLY A 135 -29.48 15.40 12.55
CA GLY A 135 -29.65 16.72 13.17
C GLY A 135 -31.14 17.05 13.36
N PHE A 136 -31.46 18.14 14.08
CA PHE A 136 -32.84 18.56 14.36
C PHE A 136 -33.73 18.61 13.09
N GLY A 137 -33.21 19.15 11.98
CA GLY A 137 -33.96 19.20 10.71
C GLY A 137 -34.24 17.83 10.10
N VAL A 138 -33.34 16.85 10.27
CA VAL A 138 -33.57 15.48 9.81
C VAL A 138 -34.61 14.79 10.69
N ALA A 139 -34.57 15.02 12.00
CA ALA A 139 -35.56 14.51 12.93
C ALA A 139 -36.97 15.08 12.65
N LEU A 140 -37.07 16.39 12.33
CA LEU A 140 -38.31 17.00 11.89
C LEU A 140 -38.81 16.45 10.56
N ALA A 141 -37.91 16.29 9.58
CA ALA A 141 -38.28 15.73 8.28
C ALA A 141 -38.80 14.29 8.42
N GLN A 142 -38.16 13.47 9.27
CA GLN A 142 -38.65 12.13 9.58
C GLN A 142 -39.97 12.18 10.35
N ALA A 143 -40.16 13.06 11.32
CA ALA A 143 -41.43 13.20 12.01
C ALA A 143 -42.58 13.62 11.07
N TYR A 144 -42.31 14.56 10.15
CA TYR A 144 -43.31 15.05 9.20
C TYR A 144 -43.65 14.03 8.11
N THR A 145 -42.66 13.27 7.66
CA THR A 145 -42.84 12.27 6.60
C THR A 145 -43.13 10.87 7.13
N ASN A 146 -43.44 10.73 8.43
CA ASN A 146 -43.63 9.43 9.09
C ASN A 146 -42.46 8.44 8.86
N GLY A 147 -41.23 8.96 8.86
CA GLY A 147 -39.98 8.21 8.74
C GLY A 147 -39.53 7.94 7.30
N ILE A 148 -40.24 8.45 6.28
CA ILE A 148 -39.90 8.22 4.87
C ILE A 148 -38.67 9.04 4.45
N ALA A 149 -38.43 10.19 5.07
CA ALA A 149 -37.25 11.00 4.83
C ALA A 149 -35.96 10.24 5.17
N ASN A 150 -35.04 10.20 4.21
CA ASN A 150 -33.76 9.48 4.32
C ASN A 150 -32.82 10.21 5.29
N ASP A 151 -32.26 9.47 6.25
CA ASP A 151 -31.18 9.94 7.12
C ASP A 151 -29.85 9.31 6.68
N ASN A 152 -28.81 10.12 6.60
CA ASN A 152 -27.50 9.67 6.14
C ASN A 152 -26.68 9.15 7.32
N LEU A 153 -26.29 7.88 7.27
CA LEU A 153 -25.37 7.30 8.23
C LEU A 153 -23.97 7.88 8.01
N VAL A 154 -23.35 8.40 9.07
CA VAL A 154 -22.03 9.02 8.99
C VAL A 154 -21.04 8.44 9.99
N SER A 155 -19.76 8.49 9.61
CA SER A 155 -18.62 8.26 10.49
C SER A 155 -17.85 9.58 10.62
N ALA A 156 -17.43 9.95 11.83
CA ALA A 156 -16.81 11.25 12.06
C ALA A 156 -15.31 11.15 12.30
N ILE A 157 -14.59 12.15 11.83
CA ILE A 157 -13.17 12.36 12.07
C ILE A 157 -13.04 13.67 12.85
N SER A 158 -12.24 13.67 13.92
CA SER A 158 -12.02 14.88 14.73
C SER A 158 -11.33 15.98 13.92
N GLY A 159 -11.66 17.24 14.26
CA GLY A 159 -11.10 18.43 13.61
C GLY A 159 -11.87 18.84 12.35
N SER A 160 -11.97 20.14 12.12
CA SER A 160 -12.58 20.69 10.89
C SER A 160 -11.70 20.49 9.66
N ASN A 161 -10.39 20.30 9.87
CA ASN A 161 -9.37 20.16 8.84
C ASN A 161 -8.41 19.03 9.19
N SER A 162 -7.85 18.42 8.15
CA SER A 162 -6.73 17.47 8.23
C SER A 162 -5.44 18.20 8.52
N HIS A 163 -4.47 17.48 9.09
CA HIS A 163 -3.12 18.02 9.33
C HIS A 163 -2.40 18.34 8.03
N LEU A 164 -2.56 17.52 6.99
CA LEU A 164 -2.02 17.79 5.67
C LEU A 164 -2.97 18.69 4.87
N GLN A 165 -2.56 19.94 4.67
CA GLN A 165 -3.26 20.91 3.83
C GLN A 165 -2.40 21.28 2.62
N VAL A 166 -2.97 21.22 1.42
CA VAL A 166 -2.29 21.49 0.15
C VAL A 166 -2.99 22.59 -0.63
N LYS A 167 -2.27 23.27 -1.53
CA LYS A 167 -2.80 24.39 -2.32
C LYS A 167 -3.26 23.96 -3.72
N GLU A 168 -2.66 22.88 -4.21
CA GLU A 168 -2.84 22.34 -5.53
C GLU A 168 -4.12 21.51 -5.62
N THR A 169 -4.78 21.55 -6.78
CA THR A 169 -5.97 20.73 -7.06
C THR A 169 -5.65 19.48 -7.88
N ASN A 170 -4.51 19.48 -8.58
CA ASN A 170 -3.97 18.35 -9.31
C ASN A 170 -2.99 17.59 -8.41
N LEU A 171 -3.53 16.69 -7.61
CA LEU A 171 -2.76 15.97 -6.62
C LEU A 171 -2.09 14.74 -7.21
N THR A 172 -0.82 14.55 -6.83
CA THR A 172 -0.09 13.31 -7.03
C THR A 172 0.22 12.71 -5.68
N PHE A 173 -0.11 11.44 -5.52
CA PHE A 173 0.26 10.65 -4.35
C PHE A 173 1.16 9.49 -4.77
N TYR A 174 1.98 9.02 -3.83
CA TYR A 174 2.72 7.78 -3.95
C TYR A 174 2.31 6.83 -2.85
N PHE A 175 1.99 5.60 -3.24
CA PHE A 175 1.63 4.51 -2.34
C PHE A 175 2.78 3.52 -2.33
N TYR A 176 3.32 3.26 -1.14
CA TYR A 176 4.40 2.30 -0.92
C TYR A 176 3.84 1.10 -0.16
N PHE A 177 3.99 -0.08 -0.76
CA PHE A 177 3.59 -1.38 -0.21
C PHE A 177 4.83 -2.24 -0.04
N GLU A 178 4.90 -2.97 1.06
CA GLU A 178 5.99 -3.90 1.30
C GLU A 178 5.54 -5.33 1.00
N ASN A 179 6.21 -5.96 0.03
CA ASN A 179 6.03 -7.39 -0.22
C ASN A 179 6.65 -8.16 0.95
N ASN A 180 5.82 -8.88 1.72
CA ASN A 180 6.17 -9.66 2.92
C ASN A 180 6.33 -8.85 4.23
N ALA A 181 5.62 -7.74 4.39
CA ALA A 181 5.55 -7.07 5.70
C ALA A 181 5.02 -8.01 6.79
N ASN A 182 5.62 -7.93 7.98
CA ASN A 182 5.12 -8.64 9.16
C ASN A 182 3.69 -8.15 9.47
N PRO A 183 2.68 -9.04 9.49
CA PRO A 183 1.28 -8.66 9.71
C PRO A 183 1.02 -8.02 11.09
N ASN A 184 1.97 -8.11 12.03
CA ASN A 184 1.91 -7.49 13.35
C ASN A 184 2.48 -6.06 13.40
N THR A 185 2.72 -5.40 12.26
CA THR A 185 3.16 -4.00 12.21
C THR A 185 1.99 -3.01 12.32
N ASP A 186 2.24 -1.80 12.85
CA ASP A 186 1.23 -0.74 13.06
C ASP A 186 0.49 -0.28 11.78
N SER A 187 0.99 -0.69 10.60
CA SER A 187 0.48 -0.40 9.26
C SER A 187 -0.10 -1.64 8.54
N TRP A 188 -0.70 -2.57 9.30
CA TRP A 188 -1.19 -3.88 8.80
C TRP A 188 -1.99 -3.85 7.49
N PHE A 189 -2.72 -2.78 7.18
CA PHE A 189 -3.46 -2.64 5.90
C PHE A 189 -2.54 -2.41 4.70
N PHE A 190 -1.35 -1.81 4.86
CA PHE A 190 -0.31 -1.77 3.81
C PHE A 190 0.50 -3.08 3.73
N ALA A 191 0.39 -3.95 4.74
CA ALA A 191 0.95 -5.30 4.70
C ALA A 191 0.00 -6.31 4.02
N GLN A 192 -1.32 -6.04 4.01
CA GLN A 192 -2.32 -6.89 3.37
C GLN A 192 -2.71 -6.41 1.97
N ALA A 193 -2.85 -5.10 1.78
CA ALA A 193 -3.15 -4.55 0.46
C ALA A 193 -1.93 -4.67 -0.45
N THR A 194 -2.19 -5.06 -1.69
CA THR A 194 -1.17 -5.31 -2.72
C THR A 194 -1.07 -4.19 -3.75
N SER A 195 -2.09 -3.32 -3.82
CA SER A 195 -2.11 -2.19 -4.76
C SER A 195 -3.10 -1.08 -4.34
N PRO A 196 -3.01 0.12 -4.94
CA PRO A 196 -3.97 1.19 -4.70
C PRO A 196 -5.42 0.85 -5.08
N ASN A 197 -5.65 -0.18 -5.91
CA ASN A 197 -6.99 -0.60 -6.33
C ASN A 197 -7.88 -1.07 -5.16
N GLU A 198 -7.25 -1.46 -4.04
CA GLU A 198 -7.96 -1.87 -2.84
C GLU A 198 -8.30 -0.68 -1.92
N PHE A 199 -7.97 0.53 -2.34
CA PHE A 199 -8.31 1.77 -1.64
C PHE A 199 -9.38 2.54 -2.41
N ILE A 200 -10.10 3.37 -1.66
CA ILE A 200 -11.03 4.35 -2.21
C ILE A 200 -10.69 5.71 -1.63
N CYS A 201 -10.83 6.76 -2.44
CA CYS A 201 -10.74 8.14 -1.99
C CYS A 201 -12.15 8.70 -1.83
N VAL A 202 -12.42 9.41 -0.73
CA VAL A 202 -13.77 9.89 -0.39
C VAL A 202 -13.73 11.36 -0.01
N LYS A 203 -14.70 12.13 -0.54
CA LYS A 203 -14.93 13.51 -0.11
C LYS A 203 -15.65 13.53 1.24
N LEU A 204 -15.07 14.25 2.20
CA LEU A 204 -15.62 14.46 3.53
C LEU A 204 -16.52 15.70 3.57
N LYS A 205 -17.43 15.73 4.53
CA LYS A 205 -18.25 16.91 4.84
C LYS A 205 -17.69 17.63 6.06
N GLU A 206 -17.15 18.81 5.85
CA GLU A 206 -16.67 19.67 6.93
C GLU A 206 -17.80 20.14 7.85
N LYS A 207 -17.54 20.12 9.16
CA LYS A 207 -18.35 20.73 10.22
C LYS A 207 -17.43 21.57 11.11
N ARG A 208 -18.03 22.33 12.03
CA ARG A 208 -17.31 23.26 12.91
C ARG A 208 -16.12 22.64 13.66
N ASN A 209 -16.22 21.38 14.11
CA ASN A 209 -15.20 20.73 14.93
C ASN A 209 -14.88 19.28 14.49
N ARG A 210 -15.41 18.85 13.36
CA ARG A 210 -15.28 17.48 12.86
C ARG A 210 -15.48 17.45 11.36
N ARG A 211 -15.13 16.33 10.73
CA ARG A 211 -15.45 16.00 9.34
C ARG A 211 -16.27 14.72 9.33
N GLU A 212 -17.25 14.63 8.44
CA GLU A 212 -18.19 13.51 8.36
C GLU A 212 -18.03 12.78 7.03
N MET A 213 -17.83 11.46 7.09
CA MET A 213 -17.87 10.55 5.95
C MET A 213 -19.24 9.86 5.90
N GLU A 214 -19.92 9.93 4.76
CA GLU A 214 -21.20 9.22 4.53
C GLU A 214 -20.91 7.73 4.27
N VAL A 215 -21.48 6.85 5.10
CA VAL A 215 -21.24 5.40 5.11
C VAL A 215 -22.53 4.59 4.90
N GLY A 216 -23.61 5.25 4.49
CA GLY A 216 -24.89 4.62 4.17
C GLY A 216 -26.05 5.58 4.40
N SER A 217 -27.26 5.03 4.35
CA SER A 217 -28.48 5.77 4.67
C SER A 217 -29.57 4.87 5.25
N ALA A 218 -30.53 5.44 5.96
CA ALA A 218 -31.65 4.72 6.53
C ALA A 218 -32.95 5.53 6.48
N ASN A 219 -34.07 4.84 6.26
CA ASN A 219 -35.43 5.37 6.37
C ASN A 219 -36.37 4.29 6.93
N ALA A 220 -37.67 4.58 7.01
CA ALA A 220 -38.69 3.66 7.53
C ALA A 220 -38.84 2.35 6.73
N TYR A 221 -38.33 2.27 5.49
CA TYR A 221 -38.48 1.12 4.60
C TYR A 221 -37.19 0.32 4.41
N GLY A 222 -36.06 0.80 4.92
CA GLY A 222 -34.81 0.06 4.85
C GLY A 222 -33.57 0.91 5.11
N SER A 223 -32.42 0.25 5.08
CA SER A 223 -31.12 0.87 5.23
C SER A 223 -30.13 0.36 4.19
N THR A 224 -29.28 1.25 3.70
CA THR A 224 -28.11 0.93 2.89
C THR A 224 -26.84 1.08 3.73
N SER A 225 -25.81 0.29 3.42
CA SER A 225 -24.49 0.37 4.02
C SER A 225 -23.44 0.49 2.93
N GLY A 226 -22.42 1.30 3.16
CA GLY A 226 -21.33 1.57 2.22
C GLY A 226 -21.26 3.03 1.79
N ILE A 227 -20.11 3.38 1.21
CA ILE A 227 -19.87 4.76 0.75
C ILE A 227 -20.61 5.01 -0.57
N PRO A 228 -21.45 6.05 -0.64
CA PRO A 228 -22.16 6.40 -1.87
C PRO A 228 -21.19 6.78 -3.00
N ASP A 229 -21.47 6.35 -4.24
CA ASP A 229 -20.58 6.60 -5.39
C ASP A 229 -20.32 8.09 -5.64
N LYS A 230 -21.34 8.95 -5.42
CA LYS A 230 -21.22 10.42 -5.50
C LYS A 230 -20.15 11.02 -4.56
N LYS A 231 -19.74 10.28 -3.53
CA LYS A 231 -18.74 10.70 -2.54
C LYS A 231 -17.35 10.14 -2.86
N LYS A 232 -17.26 9.12 -3.72
CA LYS A 232 -15.99 8.52 -4.14
C LYS A 232 -15.33 9.43 -5.17
N MET A 233 -14.06 9.73 -4.98
CA MET A 233 -13.23 10.47 -5.93
C MET A 233 -12.44 9.44 -6.74
N PRO A 234 -12.78 9.20 -8.03
CA PRO A 234 -12.07 8.24 -8.84
C PRO A 234 -10.62 8.70 -9.06
N PHE A 235 -9.68 7.79 -8.84
CA PHE A 235 -8.28 7.97 -9.14
C PHE A 235 -7.78 6.87 -10.07
N GLU A 236 -6.67 7.15 -10.73
CA GLU A 236 -5.93 6.23 -11.57
C GLU A 236 -4.55 6.03 -10.94
N TYR A 237 -3.91 4.91 -11.23
CA TYR A 237 -2.59 4.61 -10.70
C TYR A 237 -1.70 3.90 -11.73
N GLU A 238 -0.41 4.13 -11.61
CA GLU A 238 0.65 3.52 -12.40
C GLU A 238 1.65 2.87 -11.45
N GLN A 239 2.03 1.61 -11.74
CA GLN A 239 3.11 0.96 -11.02
C GLN A 239 4.44 1.44 -11.59
N VAL A 240 5.19 2.23 -10.82
CA VAL A 240 6.49 2.76 -11.26
C VAL A 240 7.65 1.82 -10.90
N ALA A 241 7.47 0.99 -9.86
CA ALA A 241 8.37 -0.10 -9.48
C ALA A 241 7.60 -1.14 -8.63
N GLU A 242 8.24 -2.26 -8.28
CA GLU A 242 7.66 -3.24 -7.37
C GLU A 242 7.32 -2.58 -6.01
N GLY A 243 6.06 -2.67 -5.59
CA GLY A 243 5.58 -2.04 -4.35
C GLY A 243 5.43 -0.52 -4.39
N ILE A 244 5.70 0.15 -5.52
CA ILE A 244 5.64 1.62 -5.64
C ILE A 244 4.64 2.01 -6.72
N TYR A 245 3.62 2.76 -6.32
CA TYR A 245 2.56 3.20 -7.21
C TYR A 245 2.39 4.71 -7.16
N LYS A 246 2.38 5.33 -8.33
CA LYS A 246 2.00 6.72 -8.51
C LYS A 246 0.49 6.78 -8.69
N VAL A 247 -0.19 7.62 -7.90
CA VAL A 247 -1.65 7.77 -7.87
C VAL A 247 -2.01 9.20 -8.23
N SER A 248 -2.97 9.37 -9.14
CA SER A 248 -3.44 10.66 -9.62
C SER A 248 -4.94 10.67 -9.86
N PHE A 249 -5.57 11.84 -9.81
CA PHE A 249 -7.00 11.98 -10.08
C PHE A 249 -7.25 12.36 -11.53
N LYS A 250 -8.23 11.70 -12.16
CA LYS A 250 -8.60 11.97 -13.57
C LYS A 250 -9.03 13.42 -13.79
N ASN A 251 -9.66 14.03 -12.77
CA ASN A 251 -10.04 15.43 -12.78
C ASN A 251 -9.44 16.12 -11.55
N PRO A 252 -9.07 17.41 -11.65
CA PRO A 252 -8.67 18.20 -10.50
C PRO A 252 -9.74 18.14 -9.40
N LEU A 253 -9.31 17.91 -8.16
CA LEU A 253 -10.21 17.93 -7.02
C LEU A 253 -10.58 19.37 -6.66
N LYS A 254 -11.81 19.55 -6.19
CA LYS A 254 -12.25 20.84 -5.64
C LYS A 254 -11.65 21.06 -4.25
N ASP A 255 -11.76 22.28 -3.76
CA ASP A 255 -11.51 22.61 -2.37
C ASP A 255 -12.32 21.73 -1.40
N GLY A 256 -11.72 21.51 -0.23
CA GLY A 256 -12.30 20.78 0.89
C GLY A 256 -11.48 19.58 1.36
N GLU A 257 -12.13 18.74 2.15
CA GLU A 257 -11.49 17.64 2.88
C GLU A 257 -11.77 16.27 2.25
N TYR A 258 -10.76 15.42 2.25
CA TYR A 258 -10.76 14.11 1.59
C TYR A 258 -10.05 13.08 2.46
N CYS A 259 -10.31 11.80 2.23
CA CYS A 259 -9.48 10.74 2.80
C CYS A 259 -9.37 9.53 1.88
N PHE A 260 -8.26 8.81 2.00
CA PHE A 260 -8.14 7.44 1.51
C PHE A 260 -8.50 6.46 2.63
N LEU A 261 -9.14 5.36 2.25
CA LEU A 261 -9.37 4.23 3.12
C LEU A 261 -9.27 2.91 2.36
N TYR A 262 -8.86 1.87 3.07
CA TYR A 262 -8.85 0.50 2.55
C TYR A 262 -10.29 0.00 2.43
N ALA A 263 -10.69 -0.45 1.24
CA ALA A 263 -12.08 -0.75 0.90
C ALA A 263 -12.67 -1.85 1.80
N SER A 264 -11.89 -2.88 2.11
CA SER A 264 -12.28 -3.97 3.03
C SER A 264 -12.38 -3.52 4.49
N ALA A 265 -11.88 -2.33 4.83
CA ALA A 265 -12.01 -1.68 6.14
C ALA A 265 -12.89 -0.42 6.08
N THR A 266 -13.92 -0.41 5.22
CA THR A 266 -14.89 0.70 5.21
C THR A 266 -15.56 0.85 6.59
N PRO A 267 -15.49 2.03 7.24
CA PRO A 267 -16.15 2.24 8.51
C PRO A 267 -17.65 1.96 8.44
N THR A 268 -18.14 1.22 9.41
CA THR A 268 -19.57 1.03 9.64
C THR A 268 -20.00 1.88 10.83
N ARG A 269 -21.31 1.93 11.10
CA ARG A 269 -21.87 2.60 12.28
C ARG A 269 -21.21 2.17 13.61
N TYR A 270 -20.59 0.98 13.67
CA TYR A 270 -20.05 0.38 14.89
C TYR A 270 -18.55 0.07 14.84
N SER A 271 -17.83 0.54 13.81
CA SER A 271 -16.39 0.27 13.68
C SER A 271 -15.57 1.55 13.58
N ASN A 272 -14.49 1.62 14.36
CA ASN A 272 -13.45 2.62 14.21
C ASN A 272 -12.38 2.07 13.26
N ASN A 273 -12.16 2.72 12.12
CA ASN A 273 -11.07 2.34 11.22
C ASN A 273 -10.12 3.52 11.01
N LYS A 274 -8.88 3.19 10.62
CA LYS A 274 -7.91 4.19 10.22
C LYS A 274 -8.23 4.69 8.80
N VAL A 275 -8.10 5.99 8.59
CA VAL A 275 -8.21 6.66 7.29
C VAL A 275 -7.04 7.62 7.13
N PHE A 276 -6.71 7.98 5.90
CA PHE A 276 -5.59 8.87 5.56
C PHE A 276 -6.15 10.15 5.00
N ASP A 277 -6.28 11.18 5.83
CA ASP A 277 -6.98 12.42 5.50
C ASP A 277 -6.04 13.51 4.98
N PHE A 278 -6.54 14.29 4.03
CA PHE A 278 -5.87 15.45 3.46
C PHE A 278 -6.90 16.50 3.04
N GLY A 279 -6.48 17.75 2.97
CA GLY A 279 -7.35 18.88 2.65
C GLY A 279 -6.74 19.73 1.56
N ILE A 280 -7.59 20.24 0.68
CA ILE A 280 -7.24 21.24 -0.32
C ILE A 280 -7.77 22.58 0.19
N LEU A 281 -6.84 23.52 0.40
CA LEU A 281 -7.16 24.85 0.91
C LEU A 281 -8.17 25.53 0.00
N LYS A 282 -9.12 26.23 0.62
CA LYS A 282 -10.01 27.13 -0.09
C LYS A 282 -9.15 28.26 -0.63
N LYS A 283 -9.24 28.54 -1.93
CA LYS A 283 -8.66 29.76 -2.47
C LYS A 283 -9.41 30.91 -1.82
N ASP A 284 -8.69 31.78 -1.14
CA ASP A 284 -9.26 33.05 -0.72
C ASP A 284 -9.74 33.76 -1.99
N ASN A 285 -11.03 34.10 -2.02
CA ASN A 285 -11.54 34.98 -3.04
C ASN A 285 -11.02 36.38 -2.68
N ASP A 286 -9.94 36.81 -3.32
CA ASP A 286 -9.55 38.23 -3.37
C ASP A 286 -10.64 39.06 -4.07
#